data_AF-A0A1H4WW10-F1
#
_entry.id   AF-A0A1H4WW10-F1
#
_cell.length_a   1.000
_cell.length_b   1.000
_cell.length_c   1.000
_cell.angle_alpha   90.00
_cell.angle_beta   90.00
_cell.angle_gamma   90.00
#
_symmetry.space_group_name_H-M   'P 1'
#
loop_
_entity.id
_entity.type
_entity.pdbx_description
1 polymer ?
#
loop_
_entity_poly.entity_id
_entity_poly.type
_entity_poly.pdbx_seq_one_letter_code
_entity_poly.pdbx_strand_id
1 'polypeptide(L)' 'MRKSSHDHPNVGMLVRDTATDRLGSYMGRGEPCLMLGPQHGGKEWQARPEDLRPAEVSRA' A
#
# COMPACT_ATOMS: atom_id res chain seq x y z
N MET A 1 -4.09 14.53 21.41
CA MET A 1 -3.08 13.85 20.57
C MET A 1 -3.61 12.46 20.23
N ARG A 2 -4.21 12.24 19.05
CA ARG A 2 -4.75 10.91 18.69
C ARG A 2 -3.59 9.98 18.38
N LYS A 3 -3.59 8.81 19.04
CA LYS A 3 -2.53 7.80 18.99
C LYS A 3 -2.28 7.39 17.54
N SER A 4 -1.17 7.84 16.95
CA SER A 4 -0.64 7.25 15.72
C SER A 4 -0.10 5.88 16.09
N SER A 5 -0.98 4.88 16.10
CA SER A 5 -0.61 3.48 16.27
C SER A 5 0.34 3.13 15.12
N HIS A 6 1.58 2.85 15.49
CA HIS A 6 2.78 2.68 14.68
C HIS A 6 2.75 1.45 13.73
N ASP A 7 1.57 0.90 13.43
CA ASP A 7 1.39 -0.37 12.71
C ASP A 7 0.64 -0.19 11.38
N HIS A 8 0.48 1.05 10.90
CA HIS A 8 -0.10 1.29 9.59
C HIS A 8 0.98 1.70 8.60
N PRO A 9 0.98 1.13 7.38
CA PRO A 9 1.89 1.59 6.33
C PRO A 9 1.70 3.09 6.16
N ASN A 10 2.83 3.81 6.07
CA ASN A 10 2.81 5.24 5.87
C ASN A 10 2.40 5.54 4.43
N VAL A 11 1.63 6.61 4.19
CA VAL A 11 1.26 7.03 2.84
C VAL A 11 2.55 7.27 2.04
N GLY A 12 2.64 6.68 0.84
CA GLY A 12 3.83 6.66 0.01
C GLY A 12 4.72 5.42 0.15
N MET A 13 4.46 4.52 1.10
CA MET A 13 5.18 3.24 1.20
C MET A 13 4.89 2.35 0.00
N LEU A 14 5.93 1.74 -0.56
CA LEU A 14 5.79 0.76 -1.62
C LEU A 14 5.27 -0.56 -1.05
N VAL A 15 4.18 -1.05 -1.63
CA VAL A 15 3.56 -2.33 -1.27
C VAL A 15 3.34 -3.16 -2.53
N ARG A 16 3.44 -4.48 -2.38
CA ARG A 16 3.08 -5.47 -3.39
C ARG A 16 1.72 -6.04 -3.07
N ASP A 17 0.80 -5.93 -4.01
CA ASP A 17 -0.45 -6.66 -4.01
C ASP A 17 -0.22 -8.07 -4.56
N THR A 18 -0.31 -9.08 -3.69
CA THR A 18 -0.07 -10.49 -4.08
C THR A 18 -1.24 -11.09 -4.85
N ALA A 19 -2.42 -10.50 -4.77
CA ALA A 19 -3.61 -10.95 -5.51
C ALA A 19 -3.50 -10.68 -7.01
N THR A 20 -2.98 -9.51 -7.41
CA THR A 20 -2.80 -9.13 -8.82
C THR A 20 -1.35 -9.11 -9.30
N ASP A 21 -0.41 -9.41 -8.41
CA ASP A 21 1.04 -9.32 -8.61
C ASP A 21 1.50 -7.92 -9.06
N ARG A 22 0.92 -6.87 -8.46
CA ARG A 22 1.21 -5.47 -8.81
C ARG A 22 1.93 -4.75 -7.68
N LEU A 23 2.85 -3.86 -8.04
CA LEU A 23 3.51 -2.95 -7.12
C LEU A 23 2.85 -1.57 -7.16
N GLY A 24 2.53 -1.02 -5.99
CA GLY A 24 1.91 0.29 -5.86
C GLY A 24 2.28 0.98 -4.55
N SER A 25 2.17 2.30 -4.55
CA SER A 25 2.37 3.11 -3.35
C SER A 25 1.09 3.15 -2.55
N TYR A 26 1.18 2.90 -1.25
CA TYR A 26 0.05 3.00 -0.34
C TYR A 26 -0.43 4.46 -0.25
N MET A 27 -1.71 4.71 -0.57
CA MET A 27 -2.29 6.05 -0.60
C MET A 27 -3.18 6.35 0.60
N GLY A 28 -3.61 5.32 1.34
CA GLY A 28 -4.46 5.47 2.52
C GLY A 28 -5.41 4.29 2.71
N ARG A 29 -6.24 4.38 3.76
CA ARG A 29 -7.28 3.39 4.05
C ARG A 29 -8.60 3.82 3.43
N GLY A 30 -9.26 2.90 2.73
CA GLY A 30 -10.67 3.01 2.35
C GLY A 30 -11.39 1.76 2.83
N GLU A 31 -11.81 1.72 4.09
CA GLU A 31 -12.40 0.52 4.69
C GLU A 31 -13.51 -0.07 3.79
N PRO A 32 -13.47 -1.38 3.46
CA PRO A 32 -12.63 -2.46 4.03
C PRO A 32 -11.33 -2.78 3.25
N CYS A 33 -10.87 -1.88 2.38
CA CYS A 33 -9.70 -2.05 1.52
C CYS A 33 -8.67 -0.92 1.75
N LEU A 34 -7.47 -1.10 1.19
CA LEU A 34 -6.43 -0.08 1.12
C LEU A 34 -6.36 0.48 -0.30
N MET A 35 -6.17 1.79 -0.44
CA MET A 35 -6.00 2.43 -1.75
C MET A 35 -4.52 2.46 -2.14
N LEU A 36 -4.22 2.05 -3.37
CA LEU A 36 -2.88 2.01 -3.94
C LEU A 36 -2.80 2.81 -5.23
N GLY A 37 -1.68 3.50 -5.39
CA GLY A 37 -1.34 4.23 -6.60
C GLY A 37 -0.26 3.49 -7.40
N PRO A 38 -0.37 3.42 -8.74
CA PRO A 38 0.68 2.83 -9.57
C PRO A 38 1.96 3.67 -9.54
N GLN A 39 3.11 3.02 -9.58
CA GLN A 39 4.40 3.70 -9.66
C GLN A 39 4.66 4.33 -11.04
N HIS A 40 4.17 3.70 -12.11
CA HIS A 40 4.46 4.08 -13.50
C HIS A 40 3.18 4.35 -14.29
N GLY A 41 2.38 5.33 -13.84
CA GLY A 41 1.13 5.70 -14.49
C GLY A 41 0.06 4.61 -14.48
N GLY A 42 -1.19 4.99 -14.69
CA GLY A 42 -2.33 4.07 -14.66
C GLY A 42 -3.34 4.42 -13.59
N LYS A 43 -4.30 3.52 -13.37
CA LYS A 43 -5.43 3.74 -12.46
C LYS A 43 -5.10 3.26 -11.06
N GLU A 44 -5.42 4.08 -10.06
CA GLU A 44 -5.45 3.67 -8.65
C GLU A 44 -6.36 2.45 -8.46
N TRP A 45 -6.01 1.58 -7.53
CA TRP A 45 -6.81 0.40 -7.22
C TRP A 45 -6.91 0.15 -5.72
N GLN A 46 -7.91 -0.66 -5.37
CA GLN A 46 -8.13 -1.08 -4.00
C GLN A 46 -7.66 -2.51 -3.84
N ALA A 47 -6.94 -2.79 -2.76
CA ALA A 47 -6.47 -4.12 -2.39
C ALA A 47 -6.79 -4.41 -0.93
N ARG A 48 -6.95 -5.69 -0.58
CA ARG A 48 -7.17 -6.07 0.81
C ARG A 48 -5.86 -5.95 1.59
N PRO A 49 -5.91 -5.58 2.87
CA PRO A 49 -4.70 -5.54 3.71
C PRO A 49 -4.03 -6.92 3.83
N GLU A 50 -4.79 -8.03 3.75
CA GLU A 50 -4.26 -9.40 3.80
C GLU A 50 -3.46 -9.79 2.54
N ASP A 51 -3.80 -9.21 1.39
CA ASP A 51 -3.12 -9.41 0.10
C ASP A 51 -1.93 -8.47 -0.08
N LEU A 52 -1.74 -7.51 0.83
CA LEU A 52 -0.66 -6.55 0.75
C LEU A 52 0.56 -7.01 1.54
N ARG A 53 1.71 -6.90 0.89
CA ARG A 53 3.02 -7.12 1.50
C ARG A 53 3.87 -5.87 1.34
N PRO A 54 4.60 -5.43 2.38
CA PRO A 54 5.61 -4.39 2.21
C PRO A 54 6.59 -4.84 1.12
N ALA A 55 6.78 -4.01 0.10
CA ALA A 55 7.85 -4.23 -0.85
C ALA A 55 9.11 -3.69 -0.19
N GLU A 56 9.98 -4.58 0.28
CA GLU A 56 11.30 -4.18 0.76
C GLU A 56 12.04 -3.54 -0.42
N VAL A 57 12.04 -2.21 -0.46
CA VAL A 57 12.95 -1.48 -1.34
C VAL A 57 14.32 -1.67 -0.73
N SER A 58 15.07 -2.65 -1.23
CA SER A 58 16.49 -2.84 -0.88
C SER A 58 17.19 -1.50 -1.11
N ARG A 59 17.46 -0.78 -0.02
CA ARG A 59 18.20 0.49 -0.07
C ARG A 59 19.67 0.14 -0.31
N ALA A 60 20.09 0.18 -1.57
CA ALA A 60 21.51 0.17 -1.95
C ALA A 60 22.15 1.54 -1.71
#